data_AF-A0A350BW07-F1
#
_entry.id   AF-A0A350BW07-F1
#
_cell.length_a   1.000
_cell.length_b   1.000
_cell.length_c   1.000
_cell.angle_alpha   90.00
_cell.angle_beta   90.00
_cell.angle_gamma   90.00
#
_symmetry.space_group_name_H-M   'P 1'
#
loop_
_entity.id
_entity.type
_entity.pdbx_description
1 polymer ?
#
loop_
_entity_poly.entity_id
_entity_poly.type
_entity_poly.pdbx_seq_one_letter_code
_entity_poly.pdbx_strand_id
1 'polypeptide(L)'
;MKNILFAFVTITFSLISNAQCGTDEYNHQLVADKLLPGEDFADYLERTRDFEFEESYDTKTKKAIRTIPVVFHVVHAYGSENVSKEQIEDQMRILNEDFQRTNADAANTRSVFQSRAANFEIAFKLARIAPDGSCTEGITRTYDPVNTIEDYTTSNSEVKTAVPIWDRNKYLNVWIVTEILSNSEGTILGYAQFPGQGASTDGVVMIHNRVGTIGSASAGDGGRTLTHEIGHWLGLYHPFQGGCSTNNNRTDRVDDTPPVAEPSYGCTADENPNTCSNDFPDEIDNVENFMDYA
;
A
#
# COMPACT_ATOMS: atom_id res chain seq x y z
N MET A 1 10.97 -40.04 -50.54
CA MET A 1 10.36 -39.77 -49.23
C MET A 1 11.19 -38.69 -48.53
N LYS A 2 10.74 -37.44 -48.54
CA LYS A 2 11.37 -36.33 -47.80
C LYS A 2 10.40 -35.96 -46.69
N ASN A 3 10.78 -36.24 -45.44
CA ASN A 3 10.01 -35.87 -44.26
C ASN A 3 10.21 -34.38 -44.01
N ILE A 4 9.16 -33.58 -44.18
CA ILE A 4 9.14 -32.17 -43.80
C ILE A 4 8.73 -32.14 -42.32
N LEU A 5 9.69 -31.81 -41.46
CA LEU A 5 9.47 -31.61 -40.03
C LEU A 5 8.93 -30.19 -39.83
N PHE A 6 7.66 -30.03 -39.48
CA PHE A 6 7.11 -28.76 -39.04
C PHE A 6 7.48 -28.54 -37.57
N ALA A 7 8.41 -27.63 -37.31
CA ALA A 7 8.67 -27.14 -35.96
C ALA A 7 7.60 -26.10 -35.61
N PHE A 8 6.70 -26.43 -34.68
CA PHE A 8 5.82 -25.45 -34.06
C PHE A 8 6.65 -24.63 -33.06
N VAL A 9 6.91 -23.37 -33.40
CA VAL A 9 7.41 -22.38 -32.44
C VAL A 9 6.20 -21.85 -31.69
N THR A 10 5.96 -22.34 -30.49
CA THR A 10 5.04 -21.70 -29.54
C THR A 10 5.71 -20.43 -29.03
N ILE A 11 5.28 -19.28 -29.55
CA ILE A 11 5.60 -17.98 -28.98
C ILE A 11 4.68 -17.82 -27.77
N THR A 12 5.21 -18.06 -26.57
CA THR A 12 4.54 -17.69 -25.33
C THR A 12 4.67 -16.17 -25.18
N PHE A 13 3.58 -15.45 -25.45
CA PHE A 13 3.44 -14.08 -24.98
C PHE A 13 3.19 -14.15 -23.47
N SER A 14 4.19 -13.82 -22.66
CA SER A 14 3.94 -13.45 -21.28
C SER A 14 3.28 -12.08 -21.31
N LEU A 15 1.97 -12.02 -21.05
CA LEU A 15 1.33 -10.77 -20.69
C LEU A 15 1.97 -10.33 -19.37
N ILE A 16 2.78 -9.27 -19.43
CA ILE A 16 3.24 -8.58 -18.21
C ILE A 16 2.02 -7.82 -17.71
N SER A 17 1.28 -8.43 -16.78
CA SER A 17 0.26 -7.71 -16.03
C SER A 17 0.99 -6.68 -15.17
N ASN A 18 0.69 -5.39 -15.37
CA ASN A 18 1.26 -4.33 -14.53
C ASN A 18 0.69 -4.47 -13.11
N ALA A 19 1.58 -4.45 -12.11
CA ALA A 19 1.20 -4.37 -10.71
C ALA A 19 0.56 -3.01 -10.42
N GLN A 20 -0.53 -2.97 -9.67
CA GLN A 20 -1.26 -1.73 -9.36
C GLN A 20 -1.63 -1.69 -7.87
N CYS A 21 -1.81 -0.49 -7.34
CA CYS A 21 -2.51 -0.24 -6.08
C CYS A 21 -3.97 0.15 -6.38
N GLY A 22 -4.91 -0.38 -5.60
CA GLY A 22 -6.34 -0.09 -5.72
C GLY A 22 -6.82 1.07 -4.85
N THR A 23 -5.94 1.73 -4.11
CA THR A 23 -6.31 2.74 -3.09
C THR A 23 -7.13 3.89 -3.66
N ASP A 24 -6.69 4.50 -4.77
CA ASP A 24 -7.39 5.67 -5.33
C ASP A 24 -8.79 5.30 -5.83
N GLU A 25 -8.93 4.17 -6.54
CA GLU A 25 -10.23 3.68 -7.00
C GLU A 25 -11.15 3.34 -5.82
N TYR A 26 -10.62 2.61 -4.83
CA TYR A 26 -11.36 2.23 -3.63
C TYR A 26 -11.90 3.45 -2.88
N ASN A 27 -11.04 4.44 -2.60
CA ASN A 27 -11.42 5.60 -1.83
C ASN A 27 -12.34 6.53 -2.61
N HIS A 28 -12.14 6.68 -3.93
CA HIS A 28 -13.07 7.41 -4.78
C HIS A 28 -14.48 6.79 -4.69
N GLN A 29 -14.62 5.47 -4.81
CA GLN A 29 -15.92 4.80 -4.67
C GLN A 29 -16.52 4.97 -3.26
N LEU A 30 -15.68 4.88 -2.22
CA LEU A 30 -16.10 5.02 -0.81
C LEU A 30 -16.71 6.39 -0.47
N VAL A 31 -16.34 7.43 -1.21
CA VAL A 31 -16.80 8.81 -0.97
C VAL A 31 -17.64 9.39 -2.11
N ALA A 32 -17.88 8.63 -3.18
CA ALA A 32 -18.50 9.11 -4.41
C ALA A 32 -19.87 9.79 -4.18
N ASP A 33 -20.66 9.31 -3.22
CA ASP A 33 -21.97 9.87 -2.85
C ASP A 33 -21.88 11.16 -2.01
N LYS A 34 -20.69 11.51 -1.53
CA LYS A 34 -20.40 12.67 -0.67
C LYS A 34 -19.69 13.81 -1.41
N LEU A 35 -19.22 13.56 -2.64
CA LEU A 35 -18.52 14.53 -3.45
C LEU A 35 -19.45 15.66 -3.92
N LEU A 36 -18.97 16.89 -3.85
CA LEU A 36 -19.61 18.03 -4.51
C LEU A 36 -19.44 17.92 -6.03
N PRO A 37 -20.32 18.56 -6.85
CA PRO A 37 -20.17 18.53 -8.30
C PRO A 37 -18.80 19.03 -8.77
N GLY A 38 -18.01 18.15 -9.38
CA GLY A 38 -16.65 18.44 -9.88
C GLY A 38 -15.55 18.45 -8.82
N GLU A 39 -15.86 18.06 -7.58
CA GLU A 39 -14.88 17.84 -6.51
C GLU A 39 -14.14 16.51 -6.75
N ASP A 40 -12.82 16.54 -6.63
CA ASP A 40 -11.98 15.35 -6.63
C ASP A 40 -12.03 14.64 -5.27
N PHE A 41 -11.85 13.32 -5.22
CA PHE A 41 -11.91 12.59 -3.96
C PHE A 41 -10.81 13.05 -2.98
N ALA A 42 -9.61 13.39 -3.45
CA ALA A 42 -8.53 13.91 -2.60
C ALA A 42 -8.89 15.27 -2.00
N ASP A 43 -9.57 16.14 -2.77
CA ASP A 43 -10.08 17.42 -2.25
C ASP A 43 -11.16 17.21 -1.18
N TYR A 44 -12.05 16.23 -1.37
CA TYR A 44 -13.02 15.83 -0.34
C TYR A 44 -12.32 15.32 0.93
N LEU A 45 -11.33 14.44 0.78
CA LEU A 45 -10.58 13.89 1.90
C LEU A 45 -9.91 15.01 2.70
N GLU A 46 -9.22 15.95 2.05
CA GLU A 46 -8.58 17.08 2.70
C GLU A 46 -9.56 18.03 3.38
N ARG A 47 -10.70 18.32 2.75
CA ARG A 47 -11.73 19.18 3.33
C ARG A 47 -12.41 18.55 4.56
N THR A 48 -12.55 17.22 4.56
CA THR A 48 -13.21 16.47 5.64
C THR A 48 -12.24 15.90 6.66
N ARG A 49 -10.94 16.12 6.45
CA ARG A 49 -9.88 15.70 7.36
C ARG A 49 -10.02 16.47 8.68
N ASP A 50 -10.67 15.85 9.65
CA ASP A 50 -10.83 16.37 11.02
C ASP A 50 -9.59 16.12 11.88
N PHE A 51 -8.40 16.20 11.27
CA PHE A 51 -7.18 16.39 12.04
C PHE A 51 -7.06 17.88 12.26
N GLU A 52 -7.42 18.36 13.45
CA GLU A 52 -6.71 19.51 13.97
C GLU A 52 -5.24 19.08 13.96
N PHE A 53 -4.44 19.62 13.03
CA PHE A 53 -3.00 19.69 13.21
C PHE A 53 -2.77 20.64 14.39
N GLU A 54 -3.17 20.21 15.58
CA GLU A 54 -2.51 20.67 16.76
C GLU A 54 -1.11 20.12 16.60
N GLU A 55 -0.17 21.03 16.36
CA GLU A 55 1.24 20.81 16.61
C GLU A 55 1.36 20.49 18.12
N SER A 56 0.90 19.30 18.51
CA SER A 56 1.11 18.70 19.81
C SER A 56 2.55 18.22 19.79
N TYR A 57 3.44 19.19 19.68
CA TYR A 57 4.82 19.06 20.06
C TYR A 57 4.80 18.83 21.57
N ASP A 58 4.57 17.57 21.95
CA ASP A 58 4.68 17.15 23.33
C ASP A 58 6.15 17.24 23.73
N THR A 59 6.52 18.43 24.21
CA THR A 59 7.84 18.74 24.77
C THR A 59 8.25 17.80 25.92
N LYS A 60 7.31 17.00 26.48
CA LYS A 60 7.57 16.04 27.55
C LYS A 60 7.90 14.63 27.02
N THR A 61 7.46 14.25 25.82
CA THR A 61 7.83 12.98 25.18
C THR A 61 8.90 13.21 24.11
N LYS A 62 10.12 13.53 24.56
CA LYS A 62 11.29 13.40 23.69
C LYS A 62 11.33 11.96 23.10
N LYS A 63 11.32 11.85 21.77
CA LYS A 63 11.86 10.70 21.01
C LYS A 63 11.27 9.31 21.30
N ALA A 64 9.99 9.19 21.67
CA ALA A 64 9.40 7.86 21.86
C ALA A 64 8.86 7.32 20.53
N ILE A 65 9.43 6.22 20.05
CA ILE A 65 8.92 5.50 18.87
C ILE A 65 7.45 5.15 19.09
N ARG A 66 6.57 5.59 18.19
CA ARG A 66 5.14 5.30 18.25
C ARG A 66 4.92 3.85 17.81
N THR A 67 4.37 3.02 18.70
CA THR A 67 4.11 1.62 18.39
C THR A 67 2.65 1.43 17.96
N ILE A 68 2.43 0.93 16.74
CA ILE A 68 1.12 0.59 16.19
C ILE A 68 0.90 -0.93 16.36
N PRO A 69 -0.13 -1.35 17.12
CA PRO A 69 -0.56 -2.74 17.15
C PRO A 69 -1.17 -3.14 15.80
N VAL A 70 -0.75 -4.27 15.25
CA VAL A 70 -1.23 -4.78 13.95
C VAL A 70 -1.93 -6.12 14.15
N VAL A 71 -3.05 -6.31 13.46
CA VAL A 71 -3.73 -7.59 13.33
C VAL A 71 -3.82 -7.99 11.86
N PHE A 72 -3.42 -9.22 11.55
CA PHE A 72 -3.60 -9.82 10.23
C PHE A 72 -4.82 -10.73 10.21
N HIS A 73 -5.74 -10.46 9.30
CA HIS A 73 -6.93 -11.26 9.02
C HIS A 73 -6.68 -12.10 7.77
N VAL A 74 -6.22 -13.34 7.95
CA VAL A 74 -5.97 -14.26 6.83
C VAL A 74 -7.28 -14.94 6.45
N VAL A 75 -7.79 -14.62 5.25
CA VAL A 75 -8.95 -15.30 4.67
C VAL A 75 -8.44 -16.34 3.69
N HIS A 76 -8.89 -17.59 3.82
CA HIS A 76 -8.31 -18.69 3.05
C HIS A 76 -9.30 -19.79 2.66
N ALA A 77 -8.94 -20.51 1.61
CA ALA A 77 -9.53 -21.76 1.14
C ALA A 77 -8.56 -22.95 1.35
N TYR A 78 -7.59 -22.81 2.25
CA TYR A 78 -6.49 -23.76 2.53
C TYR A 78 -5.40 -23.83 1.44
N GLY A 79 -5.35 -22.87 0.53
CA GLY A 79 -4.29 -22.73 -0.46
C GLY A 79 -3.10 -21.92 0.03
N SER A 80 -2.32 -21.39 -0.91
CA SER A 80 -1.12 -20.57 -0.64
C SER A 80 -1.42 -19.23 0.05
N GLU A 81 -2.68 -18.81 0.03
CA GLU A 81 -3.20 -17.64 0.72
C GLU A 81 -3.24 -17.79 2.24
N ASN A 82 -3.22 -19.03 2.74
CA ASN A 82 -3.10 -19.32 4.16
C ASN A 82 -1.64 -19.16 4.64
N VAL A 83 -1.07 -17.95 4.48
CA VAL A 83 0.35 -17.64 4.73
C VAL A 83 0.79 -18.00 6.15
N SER A 84 2.03 -18.45 6.33
CA SER A 84 2.50 -18.89 7.65
C SER A 84 2.69 -17.71 8.61
N LYS A 85 2.75 -18.00 9.92
CA LYS A 85 3.06 -16.98 10.92
C LYS A 85 4.44 -16.38 10.70
N GLU A 86 5.42 -17.20 10.32
CA GLU A 86 6.79 -16.78 10.05
C GLU A 86 6.84 -15.78 8.87
N GLN A 87 6.01 -16.00 7.83
CA GLN A 87 5.90 -15.07 6.71
C GLN A 87 5.29 -13.72 7.13
N ILE A 88 4.30 -13.73 8.03
CA ILE A 88 3.75 -12.50 8.62
C ILE A 88 4.80 -11.81 9.53
N GLU A 89 5.54 -12.56 10.33
CA GLU A 89 6.62 -12.00 11.17
C GLU A 89 7.75 -11.40 10.33
N ASP A 90 8.05 -12.00 9.17
CA ASP A 90 8.98 -11.44 8.18
C ASP A 90 8.45 -10.12 7.59
N GLN A 91 7.17 -10.03 7.23
CA GLN A 91 6.55 -8.76 6.83
C GLN A 91 6.64 -7.70 7.94
N MET A 92 6.44 -8.09 9.20
CA MET A 92 6.57 -7.17 10.34
C MET A 92 8.00 -6.65 10.51
N ARG A 93 9.01 -7.47 10.24
CA ARG A 93 10.43 -7.03 10.20
C ARG A 93 10.61 -5.95 9.14
N ILE A 94 10.14 -6.21 7.92
CA ILE A 94 10.22 -5.31 6.75
C ILE A 94 9.56 -3.96 7.03
N LEU A 95 8.35 -3.96 7.60
CA LEU A 95 7.66 -2.71 7.99
C LEU A 95 8.48 -1.90 9.00
N ASN A 96 9.03 -2.54 10.01
CA ASN A 96 9.87 -1.83 10.98
C ASN A 96 11.17 -1.31 10.36
N GLU A 97 11.72 -2.02 9.38
CA GLU A 97 12.90 -1.58 8.64
C GLU A 97 12.61 -0.31 7.83
N ASP A 98 11.52 -0.30 7.06
CA ASP A 98 11.17 0.80 6.15
C ASP A 98 10.76 2.06 6.92
N PHE A 99 9.84 1.93 7.88
CA PHE A 99 9.32 3.06 8.63
C PHE A 99 10.33 3.65 9.64
N GLN A 100 11.45 2.96 9.88
CA GLN A 100 12.55 3.48 10.71
C GLN A 100 13.83 3.74 9.92
N ARG A 101 13.80 3.59 8.58
CA ARG A 101 14.95 3.75 7.70
C ARG A 101 16.16 2.89 8.12
N THR A 102 15.89 1.66 8.52
CA THR A 102 16.91 0.65 8.84
C THR A 102 16.98 -0.47 7.80
N ASN A 103 16.16 -0.38 6.74
CA ASN A 103 16.21 -1.20 5.54
C ASN A 103 17.57 -1.09 4.86
N ALA A 104 18.15 -2.23 4.46
CA ALA A 104 19.52 -2.29 3.94
C ALA A 104 19.70 -1.54 2.60
N ASP A 105 18.65 -1.53 1.77
CA ASP A 105 18.57 -0.81 0.50
C ASP A 105 18.42 0.72 0.68
N ALA A 106 18.29 1.25 1.91
CA ALA A 106 18.41 2.69 2.17
C ALA A 106 19.75 3.26 1.71
N ALA A 107 20.80 2.43 1.62
CA ALA A 107 22.08 2.79 1.04
C ALA A 107 22.03 3.07 -0.48
N ASN A 108 21.00 2.58 -1.17
CA ASN A 108 20.79 2.78 -2.60
C ASN A 108 20.02 4.07 -2.93
N THR A 109 19.48 4.79 -1.92
CA THR A 109 18.81 6.08 -2.15
C THR A 109 19.75 7.05 -2.88
N ARG A 110 19.29 7.59 -4.02
CA ARG A 110 20.10 8.48 -4.86
C ARG A 110 20.48 9.73 -4.08
N SER A 111 21.69 10.24 -4.32
CA SER A 111 22.29 11.32 -3.52
C SER A 111 21.45 12.59 -3.43
N VAL A 112 20.66 12.90 -4.46
CA VAL A 112 19.74 14.07 -4.49
C VAL A 112 18.62 13.97 -3.45
N PHE A 113 18.19 12.75 -3.09
CA PHE A 113 17.11 12.53 -2.13
C PHE A 113 17.59 12.14 -0.73
N GLN A 114 18.89 11.92 -0.53
CA GLN A 114 19.44 11.45 0.75
C GLN A 114 19.11 12.38 1.92
N SER A 115 19.05 13.70 1.70
CA SER A 115 18.72 14.66 2.75
C SER A 115 17.23 14.72 3.10
N ARG A 116 16.36 14.16 2.26
CA ARG A 116 14.89 14.14 2.43
C ARG A 116 14.38 12.82 2.98
N ALA A 117 15.18 11.77 2.84
CA ALA A 117 14.79 10.46 3.30
C ALA A 117 14.59 10.43 4.83
N ALA A 118 13.40 9.98 5.24
CA ALA A 118 12.94 10.13 6.62
C ALA A 118 13.00 8.82 7.43
N ASN A 119 13.18 8.95 8.74
CA ASN A 119 12.80 7.94 9.72
C ASN A 119 11.49 8.43 10.36
N PHE A 120 10.41 7.68 10.19
CA PHE A 120 9.08 8.09 10.67
C PHE A 120 8.90 7.88 12.18
N GLU A 121 9.87 7.24 12.85
CA GLU A 121 9.84 6.89 14.27
C GLU A 121 8.58 6.09 14.65
N ILE A 122 8.10 5.24 13.72
CA ILE A 122 6.98 4.33 13.89
C ILE A 122 7.50 2.88 13.97
N ALA A 123 7.00 2.12 14.93
CA ALA A 123 7.20 0.68 15.03
C ALA A 123 5.87 -0.06 14.93
N PHE A 124 5.91 -1.24 14.32
CA PHE A 124 4.74 -2.11 14.19
C PHE A 124 4.96 -3.36 15.03
N LYS A 125 3.93 -3.78 15.77
CA LYS A 125 3.97 -5.04 16.52
C LYS A 125 2.66 -5.79 16.34
N LEU A 126 2.74 -7.11 16.14
CA LEU A 126 1.55 -7.95 16.17
C LEU A 126 0.84 -7.77 17.52
N ALA A 127 -0.48 -7.61 17.46
CA ALA A 127 -1.32 -7.50 18.63
C ALA A 127 -1.11 -8.70 19.56
N ARG A 128 -1.19 -8.45 20.86
CA ARG A 128 -1.07 -9.49 21.91
C ARG A 128 -2.33 -9.64 22.75
N ILE A 129 -3.25 -8.70 22.64
CA ILE A 129 -4.55 -8.70 23.28
C ILE A 129 -5.59 -8.51 22.16
N ALA A 130 -6.60 -9.37 22.13
CA ALA A 130 -7.73 -9.28 21.20
C ALA A 130 -8.81 -8.31 21.73
N PRO A 131 -9.82 -7.93 20.93
CA PRO A 131 -10.87 -7.01 21.35
C PRO A 131 -11.67 -7.46 22.57
N ASP A 132 -11.80 -8.78 22.77
CA ASP A 132 -12.48 -9.40 23.93
C ASP A 132 -11.59 -9.49 25.19
N GLY A 133 -10.35 -9.01 25.11
CA GLY A 133 -9.36 -9.04 26.20
C GLY A 133 -8.55 -10.32 26.29
N SER A 134 -8.77 -11.31 25.42
CA SER A 134 -8.01 -12.57 25.40
C SER A 134 -6.61 -12.39 24.81
N CYS A 135 -5.69 -13.30 25.15
CA CYS A 135 -4.36 -13.36 24.52
C CYS A 135 -4.49 -13.77 23.04
N THR A 136 -3.73 -13.12 22.17
CA THR A 136 -3.71 -13.41 20.74
C THR A 136 -2.28 -13.34 20.18
N GLU A 137 -2.06 -13.98 19.03
CA GLU A 137 -0.84 -13.81 18.25
C GLU A 137 -0.91 -12.63 17.29
N GLY A 138 -2.05 -11.92 17.22
CA GLY A 138 -2.29 -10.82 16.29
C GLY A 138 -2.58 -11.32 14.87
N ILE A 139 -3.00 -12.59 14.74
CA ILE A 139 -3.32 -13.23 13.47
C ILE A 139 -4.63 -13.98 13.66
N THR A 140 -5.63 -13.68 12.84
CA THR A 140 -6.86 -14.49 12.72
C THR A 140 -6.82 -15.25 11.41
N ARG A 141 -7.41 -16.46 11.40
CA ARG A 141 -7.52 -17.27 10.18
C ARG A 141 -8.98 -17.67 9.98
N THR A 142 -9.55 -17.25 8.87
CA THR A 142 -10.95 -17.49 8.53
C THR A 142 -11.01 -18.34 7.27
N TYR A 143 -11.57 -19.55 7.39
CA TYR A 143 -11.88 -20.36 6.21
C TYR A 143 -13.13 -19.80 5.54
N ASP A 144 -12.96 -19.19 4.37
CA ASP A 144 -14.05 -18.62 3.58
C ASP A 144 -13.67 -18.61 2.09
N PRO A 145 -13.96 -19.68 1.34
CA PRO A 145 -13.55 -19.80 -0.06
C PRO A 145 -14.31 -18.86 -1.01
N VAL A 146 -15.32 -18.14 -0.53
CA VAL A 146 -16.04 -17.12 -1.31
C VAL A 146 -15.29 -15.80 -1.19
N ASN A 147 -15.07 -15.35 0.04
CA ASN A 147 -14.48 -14.03 0.33
C ASN A 147 -12.93 -14.02 0.32
N THR A 148 -12.30 -15.07 -0.23
CA THR A 148 -10.86 -15.05 -0.58
C THR A 148 -10.56 -14.24 -1.84
N ILE A 149 -11.57 -13.93 -2.65
CA ILE A 149 -11.46 -13.06 -3.80
C ILE A 149 -12.15 -11.76 -3.40
N GLU A 150 -11.41 -10.66 -3.37
CA GLU A 150 -11.94 -9.37 -2.95
C GLU A 150 -12.40 -8.58 -4.17
N ASP A 151 -13.65 -8.16 -4.13
CA ASP A 151 -14.21 -7.20 -5.08
C ASP A 151 -14.70 -5.97 -4.31
N TYR A 152 -13.87 -4.92 -4.30
CA TYR A 152 -14.26 -3.65 -3.70
C TYR A 152 -15.16 -2.81 -4.61
N THR A 153 -15.32 -3.21 -5.88
CA THR A 153 -16.05 -2.44 -6.91
C THR A 153 -17.56 -2.63 -6.80
N THR A 154 -17.99 -3.73 -6.17
CA THR A 154 -19.39 -4.07 -5.91
C THR A 154 -19.83 -3.65 -4.50
N SER A 155 -19.68 -2.37 -4.17
CA SER A 155 -20.32 -1.67 -3.03
C SER A 155 -20.14 -2.24 -1.61
N ASN A 156 -19.42 -3.35 -1.38
CA ASN A 156 -19.49 -4.06 -0.10
C ASN A 156 -18.21 -4.75 0.40
N SER A 157 -17.02 -4.46 -0.17
CA SER A 157 -15.71 -5.01 0.24
C SER A 157 -15.84 -6.40 0.88
N GLU A 158 -16.07 -7.40 0.04
CA GLU A 158 -16.53 -8.74 0.43
C GLU A 158 -15.76 -9.28 1.65
N VAL A 159 -14.44 -9.10 1.68
CA VAL A 159 -13.58 -9.54 2.78
C VAL A 159 -13.83 -8.81 4.10
N LYS A 160 -14.04 -7.49 4.08
CA LYS A 160 -14.23 -6.67 5.30
C LYS A 160 -15.61 -6.91 5.91
N THR A 161 -16.59 -7.29 5.10
CA THR A 161 -17.90 -7.75 5.56
C THR A 161 -17.82 -9.16 6.17
N ALA A 162 -17.06 -10.06 5.55
CA ALA A 162 -16.89 -11.43 6.01
C ALA A 162 -16.05 -11.55 7.29
N VAL A 163 -15.01 -10.73 7.41
CA VAL A 163 -14.12 -10.67 8.58
C VAL A 163 -14.13 -9.25 9.16
N PRO A 164 -14.97 -9.00 10.18
CA PRO A 164 -15.09 -7.68 10.77
C PRO A 164 -13.78 -7.18 11.37
N ILE A 165 -13.56 -5.88 11.20
CA ILE A 165 -12.43 -5.12 11.74
C ILE A 165 -12.35 -5.23 13.28
N TRP A 166 -11.13 -5.24 13.83
CA TRP A 166 -10.88 -4.92 15.23
C TRP A 166 -10.84 -3.40 15.43
N ASP A 167 -11.26 -2.90 16.60
CA ASP A 167 -11.34 -1.45 16.92
C ASP A 167 -10.19 -0.63 16.31
N ARG A 168 -10.49 0.15 15.26
CA ARG A 168 -9.50 0.92 14.48
C ARG A 168 -8.69 1.91 15.31
N ASN A 169 -9.22 2.34 16.45
CA ASN A 169 -8.51 3.26 17.35
C ASN A 169 -7.39 2.56 18.15
N LYS A 170 -7.28 1.22 18.03
CA LYS A 170 -6.31 0.40 18.76
C LYS A 170 -5.45 -0.46 17.85
N TYR A 171 -5.95 -0.82 16.67
CA TYR A 171 -5.28 -1.74 15.77
C TYR A 171 -5.27 -1.22 14.35
N LEU A 172 -4.12 -1.36 13.68
CA LEU A 172 -4.07 -1.43 12.23
C LEU A 172 -4.56 -2.82 11.80
N ASN A 173 -5.59 -2.86 10.97
CA ASN A 173 -6.18 -4.09 10.45
C ASN A 173 -5.66 -4.34 9.03
N VAL A 174 -5.13 -5.54 8.81
CA VAL A 174 -4.61 -5.97 7.50
C VAL A 174 -5.32 -7.25 7.09
N TRP A 175 -6.12 -7.22 6.03
CA TRP A 175 -6.75 -8.41 5.47
C TRP A 175 -5.86 -9.01 4.37
N ILE A 176 -5.71 -10.33 4.40
CA ILE A 176 -4.98 -11.08 3.40
C ILE A 176 -5.98 -11.92 2.62
N VAL A 177 -5.99 -11.74 1.30
CA VAL A 177 -6.85 -12.42 0.33
C VAL A 177 -6.05 -13.11 -0.76
N THR A 178 -6.68 -13.96 -1.56
CA THR A 178 -6.05 -14.62 -2.71
C THR A 178 -5.83 -13.63 -3.85
N GLU A 179 -6.87 -12.86 -4.18
CA GLU A 179 -6.93 -11.97 -5.34
C GLU A 179 -7.77 -10.75 -5.00
N ILE A 180 -7.46 -9.62 -5.63
CA ILE A 180 -8.28 -8.41 -5.63
C ILE A 180 -8.67 -8.15 -7.08
N LEU A 181 -9.98 -8.12 -7.37
CA LEU A 181 -10.47 -7.93 -8.73
C LEU A 181 -10.19 -6.49 -9.20
N SER A 182 -9.70 -6.37 -10.43
CA SER A 182 -9.53 -5.10 -11.12
C SER A 182 -10.54 -4.99 -12.26
N ASN A 183 -11.14 -3.81 -12.42
CA ASN A 183 -11.94 -3.46 -13.59
C ASN A 183 -11.09 -3.04 -14.80
N SER A 184 -9.76 -3.02 -14.65
CA SER A 184 -8.79 -2.59 -15.65
C SER A 184 -7.73 -3.66 -15.92
N GLU A 185 -6.92 -3.45 -16.97
CA GLU A 185 -5.78 -4.34 -17.25
C GLU A 185 -4.71 -4.17 -16.17
N GLY A 186 -4.33 -5.26 -15.51
CA GLY A 186 -3.36 -5.25 -14.41
C GLY A 186 -3.75 -6.18 -13.28
N THR A 187 -2.94 -6.20 -12.23
CA THR A 187 -3.22 -6.94 -10.99
C THR A 187 -3.09 -5.99 -9.81
N ILE A 188 -4.17 -5.83 -9.05
CA ILE A 188 -4.15 -5.06 -7.82
C ILE A 188 -3.45 -5.86 -6.73
N LEU A 189 -2.38 -5.31 -6.17
CA LEU A 189 -1.58 -5.96 -5.14
C LEU A 189 -2.14 -5.70 -3.73
N GLY A 190 -2.71 -4.52 -3.55
CA GLY A 190 -3.33 -4.09 -2.31
C GLY A 190 -4.11 -2.80 -2.49
N TYR A 191 -4.85 -2.44 -1.45
CA TYR A 191 -5.46 -1.14 -1.30
C TYR A 191 -5.58 -0.79 0.19
N ALA A 192 -5.58 0.50 0.49
CA ALA A 192 -5.82 1.04 1.82
C ALA A 192 -7.04 1.95 1.84
N GLN A 193 -7.63 2.12 3.02
CA GLN A 193 -8.55 3.22 3.28
C GLN A 193 -7.76 4.44 3.77
N PHE A 194 -7.96 5.61 3.16
CA PHE A 194 -7.39 6.87 3.67
C PHE A 194 -7.99 7.23 5.05
N PRO A 195 -7.26 8.04 5.86
CA PRO A 195 -7.77 8.54 7.13
C PRO A 195 -9.13 9.26 7.05
N GLY A 196 -9.83 9.32 8.18
CA GLY A 196 -11.09 10.07 8.32
C GLY A 196 -12.33 9.42 7.72
N GLN A 197 -12.20 8.28 7.04
CA GLN A 197 -13.33 7.58 6.43
C GLN A 197 -14.03 6.59 7.38
N GLY A 198 -14.96 5.79 6.83
CA GLY A 198 -15.82 4.87 7.56
C GLY A 198 -15.06 3.97 8.54
N ALA A 199 -15.49 3.95 9.80
CA ALA A 199 -14.75 3.25 10.85
C ALA A 199 -14.76 1.72 10.70
N SER A 200 -15.78 1.15 10.08
CA SER A 200 -15.94 -0.31 9.89
C SER A 200 -15.05 -0.90 8.81
N THR A 201 -14.45 -0.06 7.96
CA THR A 201 -13.68 -0.47 6.78
C THR A 201 -12.23 0.03 6.80
N ASP A 202 -11.80 0.63 7.91
CA ASP A 202 -10.45 1.18 8.08
C ASP A 202 -9.36 0.08 8.05
N GLY A 203 -8.25 0.37 7.38
CA GLY A 203 -7.11 -0.54 7.27
C GLY A 203 -6.76 -0.89 5.82
N VAL A 204 -6.03 -1.99 5.65
CA VAL A 204 -5.39 -2.39 4.39
C VAL A 204 -5.86 -3.78 3.97
N VAL A 205 -6.14 -3.98 2.68
CA VAL A 205 -6.32 -5.32 2.09
C VAL A 205 -5.19 -5.56 1.11
N MET A 206 -4.60 -6.75 1.13
CA MET A 206 -3.52 -7.12 0.20
C MET A 206 -3.59 -8.59 -0.21
N ILE A 207 -3.05 -8.88 -1.39
CA ILE A 207 -2.95 -10.27 -1.86
C ILE A 207 -1.84 -11.01 -1.12
N HIS A 208 -2.07 -12.31 -0.88
CA HIS A 208 -1.23 -13.13 -0.01
C HIS A 208 0.23 -13.26 -0.45
N ASN A 209 0.50 -13.26 -1.76
CA ASN A 209 1.85 -13.43 -2.30
C ASN A 209 2.66 -12.12 -2.29
N ARG A 210 2.15 -11.06 -1.65
CA ARG A 210 2.86 -9.81 -1.34
C ARG A 210 3.17 -9.66 0.15
N VAL A 211 2.87 -10.68 0.96
CA VAL A 211 3.17 -10.69 2.39
C VAL A 211 4.58 -11.25 2.60
N GLY A 212 5.50 -10.39 3.05
CA GLY A 212 6.87 -10.74 3.39
C GLY A 212 7.74 -11.08 2.17
N THR A 213 8.86 -11.75 2.43
CA THR A 213 9.86 -12.14 1.41
C THR A 213 10.17 -13.65 1.43
N ILE A 214 9.49 -14.40 2.31
CA ILE A 214 9.66 -15.84 2.48
C ILE A 214 8.35 -16.58 2.20
N GLY A 215 8.40 -17.91 2.17
CA GLY A 215 7.19 -18.74 2.00
C GLY A 215 6.59 -18.59 0.61
N SER A 216 5.33 -18.16 0.52
CA SER A 216 4.61 -17.98 -0.75
C SER A 216 4.78 -16.58 -1.36
N ALA A 217 5.59 -15.72 -0.76
CA ALA A 217 5.85 -14.37 -1.24
C ALA A 217 6.52 -14.34 -2.62
N SER A 218 6.17 -13.32 -3.40
CA SER A 218 6.87 -12.97 -4.63
C SER A 218 8.20 -12.31 -4.31
N ALA A 219 9.29 -12.94 -4.72
CA ALA A 219 10.65 -12.48 -4.40
C ALA A 219 10.98 -11.06 -4.91
N GLY A 220 10.32 -10.61 -5.99
CA GLY A 220 10.57 -9.28 -6.58
C GLY A 220 9.94 -8.10 -5.83
N ASP A 221 8.99 -8.35 -4.92
CA ASP A 221 8.26 -7.26 -4.21
C ASP A 221 9.01 -6.71 -3.00
N GLY A 222 9.93 -7.48 -2.41
CA GLY A 222 10.64 -7.08 -1.19
C GLY A 222 9.75 -6.88 0.05
N GLY A 223 8.46 -7.24 -0.02
CA GLY A 223 7.45 -6.96 1.01
C GLY A 223 7.00 -5.49 1.04
N ARG A 224 7.27 -4.73 -0.04
CA ARG A 224 7.02 -3.28 -0.11
C ARG A 224 5.57 -2.92 -0.41
N THR A 225 4.76 -3.85 -0.96
CA THR A 225 3.32 -3.62 -1.14
C THR A 225 2.68 -3.15 0.18
N LEU A 226 2.92 -3.83 1.31
CA LEU A 226 2.30 -3.40 2.57
C LEU A 226 2.90 -2.07 3.11
N THR A 227 4.16 -1.78 2.84
CA THR A 227 4.77 -0.47 3.17
C THR A 227 4.04 0.64 2.42
N HIS A 228 3.81 0.47 1.12
CA HIS A 228 3.06 1.39 0.26
C HIS A 228 1.63 1.60 0.76
N GLU A 229 0.87 0.52 0.99
CA GLU A 229 -0.51 0.63 1.47
C GLU A 229 -0.62 1.26 2.86
N ILE A 230 0.34 1.01 3.76
CA ILE A 230 0.35 1.69 5.07
C ILE A 230 0.67 3.18 4.89
N GLY A 231 1.46 3.57 3.90
CA GLY A 231 1.65 4.98 3.53
C GLY A 231 0.31 5.66 3.23
N HIS A 232 -0.54 5.04 2.42
CA HIS A 232 -1.90 5.50 2.17
C HIS A 232 -2.79 5.52 3.42
N TRP A 233 -2.74 4.47 4.24
CA TRP A 233 -3.47 4.44 5.51
C TRP A 233 -3.03 5.56 6.47
N LEU A 234 -1.77 6.01 6.38
CA LEU A 234 -1.23 7.17 7.08
C LEU A 234 -1.51 8.52 6.39
N GLY A 235 -2.13 8.51 5.21
CA GLY A 235 -2.56 9.71 4.49
C GLY A 235 -1.61 10.19 3.39
N LEU A 236 -0.63 9.39 2.97
CA LEU A 236 0.23 9.73 1.83
C LEU A 236 -0.46 9.39 0.51
N TYR A 237 -0.44 10.32 -0.44
CA TYR A 237 -0.88 10.07 -1.81
C TYR A 237 0.28 9.53 -2.66
N HIS A 238 -0.02 9.02 -3.85
CA HIS A 238 1.01 8.69 -4.84
C HIS A 238 1.74 9.96 -5.32
N PRO A 239 3.06 9.93 -5.59
CA PRO A 239 3.82 11.08 -6.09
C PRO A 239 3.33 11.59 -7.44
N PHE A 240 2.78 10.69 -8.25
CA PHE A 240 2.19 11.00 -9.55
C PHE A 240 0.73 11.47 -9.46
N GLN A 241 0.20 11.71 -8.25
CA GLN A 241 -1.16 12.21 -8.09
C GLN A 241 -1.30 13.54 -8.82
N GLY A 242 -2.29 13.63 -9.72
CA GLY A 242 -2.52 14.80 -10.59
C GLY A 242 -1.39 15.15 -11.56
N GLY A 243 -0.39 14.29 -11.75
CA GLY A 243 0.68 14.43 -12.73
C GLY A 243 1.50 15.71 -12.56
N CYS A 244 1.91 16.32 -13.67
CA CYS A 244 2.63 17.60 -13.70
C CYS A 244 1.74 18.84 -13.45
N SER A 245 0.67 18.70 -12.67
CA SER A 245 -0.19 19.82 -12.29
C SER A 245 0.59 20.85 -11.47
N THR A 246 0.44 22.14 -11.80
CA THR A 246 0.97 23.25 -10.97
C THR A 246 0.03 23.65 -9.83
N ASN A 247 -1.12 22.98 -9.72
CA ASN A 247 -2.04 23.18 -8.61
C ASN A 247 -1.71 22.16 -7.53
N ASN A 248 -1.05 22.59 -6.44
CA ASN A 248 -0.65 21.74 -5.33
C ASN A 248 -1.83 21.00 -4.67
N ASN A 249 -3.07 21.49 -4.81
CA ASN A 249 -4.24 20.76 -4.33
C ASN A 249 -4.56 19.51 -5.17
N ARG A 250 -3.87 19.30 -6.28
CA ARG A 250 -4.05 18.14 -7.15
C ARG A 250 -2.83 17.23 -7.14
N THR A 251 -1.74 17.61 -6.48
CA THR A 251 -0.52 16.78 -6.37
C THR A 251 -0.61 15.84 -5.18
N ASP A 252 0.49 15.16 -4.86
CA ASP A 252 0.64 14.35 -3.65
C ASP A 252 0.64 15.16 -2.33
N ARG A 253 0.64 16.50 -2.45
CA ARG A 253 0.62 17.48 -1.35
C ARG A 253 1.84 17.43 -0.43
N VAL A 254 2.98 16.93 -0.94
CA VAL A 254 4.24 16.89 -0.21
C VAL A 254 5.26 17.76 -0.95
N ASP A 255 5.79 18.80 -0.29
CA ASP A 255 6.63 19.79 -0.97
C ASP A 255 8.04 19.27 -1.35
N ASP A 256 8.50 18.18 -0.73
CA ASP A 256 9.85 17.64 -0.91
C ASP A 256 9.92 16.42 -1.86
N THR A 257 8.77 16.00 -2.39
CA THR A 257 8.63 15.05 -3.50
C THR A 257 8.49 15.83 -4.81
N PRO A 258 9.42 15.64 -5.77
CA PRO A 258 9.27 16.24 -7.10
C PRO A 258 7.99 15.77 -7.79
N PRO A 259 7.33 16.61 -8.59
CA PRO A 259 6.15 16.22 -9.34
C PRO A 259 6.50 15.13 -10.36
N VAL A 260 5.66 14.10 -10.44
CA VAL A 260 5.84 12.98 -11.37
C VAL A 260 4.63 12.90 -12.29
N ALA A 261 4.83 12.68 -13.59
CA ALA A 261 3.73 12.66 -14.55
C ALA A 261 2.86 11.40 -14.43
N GLU A 262 3.50 10.24 -14.27
CA GLU A 262 2.91 8.90 -14.32
C GLU A 262 3.75 7.96 -13.45
N PRO A 263 3.17 6.85 -12.92
CA PRO A 263 3.91 5.86 -12.15
C PRO A 263 5.10 5.28 -12.92
N SER A 264 6.20 5.04 -12.22
CA SER A 264 7.30 4.21 -12.72
C SER A 264 7.03 2.74 -12.43
N TYR A 265 7.59 1.84 -13.25
CA TYR A 265 7.47 0.39 -13.04
C TYR A 265 8.82 -0.28 -13.21
N GLY A 266 9.18 -1.15 -12.26
CA GLY A 266 10.46 -1.83 -12.25
C GLY A 266 11.62 -0.88 -11.93
N CYS A 267 12.84 -1.39 -12.07
CA CYS A 267 14.05 -0.69 -11.64
C CYS A 267 14.50 0.40 -12.64
N THR A 268 13.89 1.58 -12.60
CA THR A 268 14.17 2.71 -13.52
C THR A 268 15.07 3.80 -12.91
N ALA A 269 15.46 3.69 -11.63
CA ALA A 269 16.21 4.75 -10.93
C ALA A 269 17.51 5.18 -11.63
N ASP A 270 18.23 4.24 -12.27
CA ASP A 270 19.48 4.50 -12.98
C ASP A 270 19.28 5.33 -14.28
N GLU A 271 18.05 5.38 -14.81
CA GLU A 271 17.69 6.16 -15.98
C GLU A 271 17.55 7.65 -15.67
N ASN A 272 17.43 8.01 -14.38
CA ASN A 272 17.14 9.36 -13.90
C ASN A 272 15.97 10.01 -14.66
N PRO A 273 14.78 9.37 -14.66
CA PRO A 273 13.60 9.95 -15.29
C PRO A 273 13.32 11.33 -14.68
N ASN A 274 12.93 12.28 -15.51
CA ASN A 274 12.40 13.58 -15.10
C ASN A 274 11.21 13.85 -16.03
N THR A 275 10.01 13.53 -15.56
CA THR A 275 8.80 13.54 -16.38
C THR A 275 8.03 14.86 -16.31
N CYS A 276 8.31 15.67 -15.29
CA CYS A 276 7.78 17.01 -15.13
C CYS A 276 8.90 18.05 -15.22
N SER A 277 8.56 19.35 -15.23
CA SER A 277 9.56 20.43 -15.24
C SER A 277 8.98 21.73 -14.69
N ASN A 278 7.99 21.59 -13.81
CA ASN A 278 7.17 22.67 -13.26
C ASN A 278 7.51 22.98 -11.79
N ASP A 279 8.51 22.30 -11.25
CA ASP A 279 9.15 22.50 -9.96
C ASP A 279 10.40 23.42 -10.06
N PHE A 280 10.87 23.90 -8.91
CA PHE A 280 12.08 24.70 -8.83
C PHE A 280 12.85 24.41 -7.53
N PRO A 281 14.09 23.89 -7.59
CA PRO A 281 14.81 23.49 -8.80
C PRO A 281 14.08 22.37 -9.57
N ASP A 282 14.37 22.23 -10.87
CA ASP A 282 13.89 21.13 -11.72
C ASP A 282 14.62 19.85 -11.33
N GLU A 283 13.89 18.88 -10.77
CA GLU A 283 14.43 17.67 -10.19
C GLU A 283 13.93 16.41 -10.89
N ILE A 284 14.74 15.35 -10.84
CA ILE A 284 14.37 14.04 -11.36
C ILE A 284 13.23 13.43 -10.54
N ASP A 285 12.46 12.52 -11.13
CA ASP A 285 11.38 11.79 -10.46
C ASP A 285 11.96 10.93 -9.34
N ASN A 286 11.32 10.94 -8.16
CA ASN A 286 11.74 10.14 -7.00
C ASN A 286 11.18 8.71 -7.07
N VAL A 287 11.61 7.94 -8.07
CA VAL A 287 11.09 6.58 -8.33
C VAL A 287 11.43 5.57 -7.23
N GLU A 288 12.41 5.83 -6.36
CA GLU A 288 12.68 4.98 -5.18
C GLU A 288 11.79 5.29 -3.97
N ASN A 289 10.81 6.19 -4.11
CA ASN A 289 9.82 6.45 -3.08
C ASN A 289 8.87 5.24 -2.96
N PHE A 290 8.59 4.80 -1.72
CA PHE A 290 7.66 3.69 -1.48
C PHE A 290 6.25 3.94 -2.01
N MET A 291 5.87 5.20 -2.25
CA MET A 291 4.58 5.60 -2.82
C MET A 291 4.57 5.59 -4.36
N ASP A 292 5.69 5.30 -5.04
CA ASP A 292 5.70 5.00 -6.48
C ASP A 292 5.32 3.52 -6.74
N TYR A 293 5.28 3.09 -8.01
CA TYR A 293 5.02 1.70 -8.44
C TYR A 293 6.27 0.97 -8.95
N ALA A 294 7.46 1.56 -8.79
CA ALA A 294 8.74 1.03 -9.24
C ALA A 294 9.15 -0.29 -8.57
#